data_AF-A0A9E3KYP0-F1
#
_entry.id   AF-A0A9E3KYP0-F1
#
_cell.length_a   1.000
_cell.length_b   1.000
_cell.length_c   1.000
_cell.angle_alpha   90.00
_cell.angle_beta   90.00
_cell.angle_gamma   90.00
#
_symmetry.space_group_name_H-M   'P 1'
#
loop_
_entity.id
_entity.type
_entity.pdbx_description
1 polymer ?
#
loop_
_entity_poly.entity_id
_entity_poly.type
_entity_poly.pdbx_seq_one_letter_code
_entity_poly.pdbx_strand_id
1 'polypeptide(L)'
;MKSYLLVWKDQQVKFSIRDPFSVNFFATYFRSGKLYESQLLQYIDQALPEDGIFVDVGANIGYFTCLIAKLRSRTGVIAFEMGQQNFSILEKKRSIK
;
A
#
# COMPACT_ATOMS: atom_id res chain seq x y z
N MET A 1 -3.37 14.74 10.74
CA MET A 1 -3.58 13.37 10.26
C MET A 1 -4.62 13.43 9.14
N LYS A 2 -4.32 12.91 7.94
CA LYS A 2 -5.29 12.82 6.83
C LYS A 2 -5.63 11.36 6.59
N SER A 3 -6.87 11.07 6.22
CA SER A 3 -7.32 9.72 5.87
C SER A 3 -7.81 9.68 4.43
N TYR A 4 -7.48 8.60 3.73
CA TYR A 4 -7.96 8.31 2.38
C TYR A 4 -8.65 6.96 2.41
N LEU A 5 -9.89 6.92 1.93
CA LEU A 5 -10.64 5.68 1.78
C LEU A 5 -10.52 5.23 0.34
N LEU A 6 -9.97 4.04 0.13
CA LEU A 6 -9.89 3.41 -1.18
C LEU A 6 -10.82 2.20 -1.19
N VAL A 7 -11.52 2.01 -2.30
CA VAL A 7 -12.43 0.89 -2.50
C VAL A 7 -11.85 -0.02 -3.57
N TRP A 8 -11.62 -1.28 -3.22
CA TRP A 8 -11.20 -2.33 -4.14
C TRP A 8 -12.23 -3.45 -4.12
N LYS A 9 -12.98 -3.61 -5.22
CA LYS A 9 -14.16 -4.50 -5.26
C LYS A 9 -15.09 -4.16 -4.08
N ASP A 10 -15.41 -5.12 -3.22
CA ASP A 10 -16.25 -4.93 -2.04
C ASP A 10 -15.47 -4.61 -0.75
N GLN A 11 -14.13 -4.51 -0.85
CA GLN A 11 -13.27 -4.24 0.30
C GLN A 11 -12.91 -2.75 0.39
N GLN A 12 -12.93 -2.23 1.61
CA GLN A 12 -12.54 -0.85 1.91
C GLN A 12 -11.20 -0.83 2.64
N VAL A 13 -10.26 -0.04 2.10
CA VAL A 13 -8.94 0.14 2.67
C VAL A 13 -8.75 1.60 3.07
N LYS A 14 -8.64 1.83 4.38
CA LYS A 14 -8.41 3.17 4.94
C LYS A 14 -6.91 3.40 5.15
N PHE A 15 -6.36 4.34 4.40
CA PHE A 15 -5.00 4.84 4.61
C PHE A 15 -5.03 6.03 5.56
N SER A 16 -4.43 5.87 6.75
CA SER A 16 -4.28 6.95 7.72
C SER A 16 -2.84 7.47 7.68
N ILE A 17 -2.68 8.72 7.23
CA ILE A 17 -1.37 9.31 6.93
C ILE A 17 -1.07 10.42 7.93
N ARG A 18 0.14 10.38 8.48
CA ARG A 18 0.61 11.32 9.52
C ARG A 18 1.75 12.20 9.04
N ASP A 19 2.60 11.71 8.12
CA ASP A 19 3.74 12.47 7.62
C ASP A 19 3.38 13.35 6.40
N PRO A 20 3.94 14.56 6.29
CA PRO A 20 3.64 15.48 5.18
C PRO A 20 4.01 14.93 3.80
N PHE A 21 5.10 14.16 3.71
CA PHE A 21 5.59 13.61 2.46
C PHE A 21 4.56 12.66 1.83
N SER A 22 4.08 11.69 2.62
CA SER A 22 3.03 10.77 2.19
C SER A 22 1.71 11.51 1.94
N VAL A 23 1.39 12.57 2.68
CA VAL A 23 0.21 13.41 2.37
C VAL A 23 0.34 14.03 0.98
N ASN A 24 1.52 14.55 0.62
CA ASN A 24 1.74 15.16 -0.69
C ASN A 24 1.73 14.11 -1.82
N PHE A 25 2.37 12.96 -1.58
CA PHE A 25 2.30 11.81 -2.50
C PHE A 25 0.84 11.40 -2.71
N PHE A 26 0.10 11.14 -1.64
CA PHE A 26 -1.30 10.73 -1.76
C PHE A 26 -2.19 11.83 -2.35
N ALA A 27 -1.96 13.11 -2.03
CA ALA A 27 -2.72 14.20 -2.61
C ALA A 27 -2.48 14.34 -4.12
N THR A 28 -1.25 14.12 -4.58
CA THR A 28 -0.90 14.19 -6.01
C THR A 28 -1.57 13.07 -6.81
N TYR A 29 -1.49 11.83 -6.31
CA TYR A 29 -1.93 10.66 -7.06
C TYR A 29 -3.39 10.22 -6.80
N PHE A 30 -4.00 10.62 -5.67
CA PHE A 30 -5.30 10.09 -5.21
C PHE A 30 -6.37 11.17 -5.02
N ARG A 31 -6.18 12.34 -5.66
CA ARG A 31 -7.05 13.53 -5.55
C ARG A 31 -8.54 13.30 -5.89
N SER A 32 -8.90 12.15 -6.46
CA SER A 32 -10.27 11.80 -6.87
C SER A 32 -10.78 10.48 -6.27
N GLY A 33 -10.10 9.90 -5.28
CA GLY A 33 -10.47 8.57 -4.73
C GLY A 33 -10.19 7.40 -5.67
N LYS A 34 -9.57 7.66 -6.83
CA LYS A 34 -9.07 6.62 -7.74
C LYS A 34 -7.89 5.89 -7.13
N LEU A 35 -7.88 4.57 -7.28
CA LEU A 35 -6.73 3.72 -6.98
C LEU A 35 -5.58 4.07 -7.92
N TYR A 36 -4.39 4.25 -7.34
CA TYR A 36 -3.17 4.38 -8.11
C TYR A 36 -2.84 3.04 -8.76
N GLU A 37 -2.60 3.05 -10.06
CA GLU A 37 -2.24 1.85 -10.84
C GLU A 37 -3.20 0.66 -10.60
N SER A 38 -4.52 0.90 -10.69
CA SER A 38 -5.55 -0.11 -10.46
C SER A 38 -5.43 -1.37 -11.33
N GLN A 39 -4.88 -1.25 -12.53
CA GLN A 39 -4.62 -2.39 -13.41
C GLN A 39 -3.50 -3.30 -12.87
N LEU A 40 -2.45 -2.73 -12.28
CA LEU A 40 -1.40 -3.51 -11.61
C LEU A 40 -1.96 -4.20 -10.37
N LEU A 41 -2.80 -3.50 -9.59
CA LEU A 41 -3.49 -4.11 -8.47
C LEU A 41 -4.38 -5.29 -8.90
N GLN A 42 -5.10 -5.16 -10.02
CA GLN A 42 -5.89 -6.24 -10.60
C GLN A 42 -5.01 -7.46 -10.93
N TYR A 43 -3.86 -7.22 -11.57
CA TYR A 43 -2.93 -8.28 -11.93
C TYR A 43 -2.38 -8.99 -10.69
N ILE A 44 -1.92 -8.23 -9.69
CA ILE A 44 -1.42 -8.81 -8.43
C ILE A 44 -2.52 -9.63 -7.75
N ASP A 45 -3.74 -9.10 -7.65
CA ASP A 45 -4.85 -9.78 -6.99
C ASP A 45 -5.28 -11.06 -7.72
N GLN A 46 -5.08 -11.16 -9.03
CA GLN A 46 -5.33 -12.39 -9.80
C GLN A 46 -4.18 -13.40 -9.73
N ALA A 47 -2.94 -12.92 -9.69
CA ALA A 47 -1.75 -13.77 -9.74
C ALA A 47 -1.34 -14.31 -8.36
N LEU A 48 -1.66 -13.59 -7.28
CA LEU A 48 -1.18 -13.90 -5.94
C LEU A 48 -1.97 -15.05 -5.30
N PRO A 49 -1.31 -16.17 -4.93
CA PRO A 49 -1.95 -17.28 -4.21
C PRO A 49 -2.51 -16.84 -2.86
N GLU A 50 -3.53 -17.54 -2.35
CA GLU A 50 -4.19 -17.17 -1.08
C GLU A 50 -3.20 -17.13 0.11
N ASP A 51 -2.34 -18.14 0.23
CA ASP A 51 -1.27 -18.24 1.23
C ASP A 51 0.12 -17.91 0.64
N GLY A 52 0.16 -17.05 -0.38
CA GLY A 52 1.40 -16.67 -1.07
C GLY A 52 2.28 -15.69 -0.30
N ILE A 53 3.45 -15.40 -0.86
CA ILE A 53 4.34 -14.31 -0.42
C ILE A 53 4.36 -13.22 -1.49
N PHE A 54 4.01 -11.99 -1.11
CA PHE A 54 4.15 -10.80 -1.93
C PHE A 54 5.46 -10.07 -1.57
N VAL A 55 6.33 -9.88 -2.57
CA VAL A 55 7.59 -9.17 -2.41
C VAL A 55 7.54 -7.84 -3.16
N ASP A 56 7.58 -6.73 -2.43
CA ASP A 56 7.50 -5.36 -2.93
C ASP A 56 8.91 -4.74 -2.98
N VAL A 57 9.55 -4.76 -4.16
CA VAL A 57 10.90 -4.22 -4.35
C VAL A 57 10.80 -2.78 -4.85
N GLY A 58 11.42 -1.85 -4.12
CA GLY A 58 11.21 -0.41 -4.38
C GLY A 58 9.87 0.05 -3.83
N ALA A 59 9.51 -0.45 -2.64
CA ALA A 59 8.21 -0.22 -2.00
C ALA A 59 7.91 1.25 -1.72
N ASN A 60 8.93 2.14 -1.80
CA ASN A 60 8.82 3.56 -1.54
C ASN A 60 8.26 3.75 -0.12
N ILE A 61 7.15 4.49 0.03
CA ILE A 61 6.44 4.66 1.30
C ILE A 61 5.46 3.51 1.62
N GLY A 62 5.43 2.44 0.84
CA GLY A 62 4.67 1.22 1.10
C GLY A 62 3.20 1.26 0.66
N TYR A 63 2.88 1.86 -0.48
CA TYR A 63 1.49 1.89 -0.99
C TYR A 63 0.96 0.47 -1.25
N PHE A 64 1.61 -0.27 -2.16
CA PHE A 64 1.20 -1.63 -2.50
C PHE A 64 1.42 -2.60 -1.34
N THR A 65 2.56 -2.49 -0.64
CA THR A 65 2.82 -3.20 0.62
C THR A 65 1.61 -3.18 1.56
N CYS A 66 1.10 -1.99 1.91
CA CYS A 66 -0.04 -1.85 2.81
C CYS A 66 -1.35 -2.33 2.20
N LEU A 67 -1.54 -2.10 0.90
CA LEU A 67 -2.75 -2.48 0.20
C LEU A 67 -2.91 -4.00 0.16
N ILE A 68 -1.87 -4.73 -0.25
CA ILE A 68 -1.87 -6.20 -0.29
C ILE A 68 -1.98 -6.78 1.12
N ALA A 69 -1.24 -6.25 2.10
CA ALA A 69 -1.34 -6.69 3.49
C ALA A 69 -2.78 -6.57 4.03
N LYS A 70 -3.52 -5.54 3.62
CA LYS A 70 -4.91 -5.35 4.06
C LYS A 70 -5.92 -6.19 3.30
N LEU A 71 -5.76 -6.34 1.99
CA LEU A 71 -6.70 -7.06 1.13
C LEU A 71 -6.54 -8.59 1.23
N ARG A 72 -5.33 -9.06 1.56
CA ARG A 72 -4.98 -10.49 1.59
C ARG A 72 -4.38 -10.87 2.95
N SER A 73 -5.24 -11.07 3.95
CA SER A 73 -4.84 -11.35 5.34
C SER A 73 -4.00 -12.63 5.54
N ARG A 74 -4.07 -13.56 4.59
CA ARG A 74 -3.33 -14.84 4.59
C ARG A 74 -1.99 -14.77 3.83
N THR A 75 -1.74 -13.68 3.11
CA THR A 75 -0.51 -13.49 2.33
C THR A 75 0.60 -12.90 3.21
N GLY A 76 1.80 -13.49 3.13
CA GLY A 76 3.00 -12.90 3.71
C GLY A 76 3.50 -11.72 2.86
N VAL A 77 3.83 -10.58 3.48
CA VAL A 77 4.28 -9.39 2.74
C VAL A 77 5.71 -9.02 3.17
N ILE A 78 6.60 -8.86 2.20
CA ILE A 78 7.99 -8.44 2.38
C ILE A 78 8.22 -7.21 1.51
N ALA A 79 8.75 -6.13 2.08
CA ALA A 79 8.97 -4.89 1.37
C ALA A 79 10.43 -4.43 1.49
N PHE A 80 11.02 -4.00 0.38
CA PHE A 80 12.38 -3.49 0.29
C PHE A 80 12.36 -2.06 -0.26
N GLU A 81 13.09 -1.15 0.39
CA GLU A 81 13.24 0.22 -0.06
C GLU A 81 14.67 0.70 0.21
N MET A 82 15.34 1.20 -0.82
CA MET A 82 16.74 1.66 -0.71
C MET A 82 16.85 3.11 -0.20
N GLY A 83 15.84 3.95 -0.47
CA GLY A 83 15.85 5.34 -0.05
C GLY A 83 15.60 5.46 1.45
N GLN A 84 16.62 5.89 2.22
CA GLN A 84 16.57 5.98 3.68
C GLN A 84 15.34 6.74 4.22
N GLN A 85 14.97 7.85 3.56
CA GLN A 85 13.80 8.65 3.96
C GLN A 85 12.49 7.87 3.76
N ASN A 86 12.32 7.21 2.61
CA ASN A 86 11.14 6.41 2.30
C ASN A 86 11.07 5.18 3.19
N PHE A 87 12.20 4.50 3.38
CA PHE A 87 12.33 3.37 4.30
C PHE A 87 11.92 3.76 5.73
N SER A 88 12.34 4.92 6.22
CA SER A 88 11.95 5.42 7.55
C SER A 88 10.44 5.65 7.70
N ILE A 89 9.73 5.92 6.59
CA ILE A 89 8.26 6.00 6.55
C ILE A 89 7.65 4.59 6.48
N LEU A 90 8.17 3.74 5.61
CA LEU A 90 7.75 2.35 5.42
C LEU A 90 7.88 1.52 6.69
N GLU A 91 9.00 1.62 7.41
CA GLU A 91 9.28 0.87 8.63
C GLU A 91 8.24 1.13 9.73
N LYS A 92 7.71 2.35 9.81
CA LYS A 92 6.63 2.71 10.75
C LYS A 92 5.32 1.98 10.48
N LYS A 93 5.20 1.30 9.33
CA LYS A 93 4.02 0.55 8.88
C LYS A 93 4.12 -0.96 9.17
N ARG A 94 5.18 -1.42 9.83
CA ARG A 94 5.43 -2.84 10.17
C ARG A 94 4.32 -3.57 10.94
N SER A 95 3.41 -2.83 11.57
CA SER A 95 2.34 -3.38 12.43
C SER A 95 0.96 -3.46 11.75
N ILE A 96 0.88 -3.25 10.44
CA ILE A 96 -0.38 -3.32 9.71
C ILE A 96 -0.71 -4.80 9.43
N LYS A 97 -1.64 -5.35 10.21
CA LYS A 97 -2.41 -6.56 9.91
C LYS A 97 -3.90 -6.20 9.98
#